data_AF-A0A3D2WM86-F1
#
_entry.id   AF-A0A3D2WM86-F1
#
_cell.length_a   1.000
_cell.length_b   1.000
_cell.length_c   1.000
_cell.angle_alpha   90.00
_cell.angle_beta   90.00
_cell.angle_gamma   90.00
#
_symmetry.space_group_name_H-M   'P 1'
#
loop_
_entity.id
_entity.type
_entity.pdbx_description
1 polymer ?
#
loop_
_entity_poly.entity_id
_entity_poly.type
_entity_poly.pdbx_seq_one_letter_code
_entity_poly.pdbx_strand_id
1 'polypeptide(L)'
;NLAVGVALFSLIVAVALTVRFYFERLYLLLVPRVSAVLIVVLITMIAISLISTRMNIHAGLSISLFPLVIITMVVERMSVVWDETGPKNAFKNALGSLFVAAICFWVMQHPLIRHWFFVYPETVLTVLACVLMLGRYSGYRLSEIWRFRHLIKQPDFHNNEQADSAQKK
;
A
#
# COMPACT_ATOMS: atom_id res chain seq x y z
N ASN A 1 27.44 19.01 -13.72
CA ASN A 1 25.98 19.23 -13.78
C ASN A 1 25.31 19.29 -12.41
N LEU A 2 25.68 20.26 -11.55
CA LEU A 2 25.01 20.46 -10.26
C LEU A 2 23.63 21.09 -10.44
N ALA A 3 23.53 22.11 -11.30
CA ALA A 3 22.26 22.80 -11.58
C ALA A 3 21.17 21.86 -12.09
N VAL A 4 21.51 20.94 -12.99
CA VAL A 4 20.58 19.92 -13.52
C VAL A 4 20.12 18.97 -12.41
N GLY A 5 21.03 18.51 -11.55
CA GLY A 5 20.70 17.62 -10.43
C GLY A 5 19.78 18.28 -9.40
N VAL A 6 20.06 19.54 -9.04
CA VAL A 6 19.23 20.33 -8.13
C VAL A 6 17.84 20.60 -8.73
N ALA A 7 17.78 20.93 -10.03
CA ALA A 7 16.51 21.14 -10.73
C ALA A 7 15.66 19.87 -10.77
N LEU A 8 16.26 18.71 -11.10
CA LEU A 8 15.55 17.43 -11.12
C LEU A 8 15.09 17.00 -9.73
N PHE A 9 15.93 17.18 -8.71
CA PHE A 9 15.56 16.89 -7.33
C PHE A 9 14.37 17.75 -6.87
N SER A 10 14.44 19.06 -7.11
CA SER A 10 13.37 20.00 -6.77
C SER A 10 12.06 19.64 -7.49
N LEU A 11 12.13 19.26 -8.76
CA LEU A 11 10.97 18.79 -9.54
C LEU A 11 10.33 17.54 -8.89
N ILE A 12 11.13 16.53 -8.54
CA ILE A 12 10.64 15.29 -7.95
C ILE A 12 9.98 15.58 -6.59
N VAL A 13 10.62 16.39 -5.74
CA VAL A 13 10.07 16.79 -4.44
C VAL A 13 8.76 17.56 -4.60
N ALA A 14 8.70 18.50 -5.54
CA ALA A 14 7.50 19.27 -5.82
C ALA A 14 6.33 18.35 -6.24
N VAL A 15 6.57 17.46 -7.21
CA VAL A 15 5.56 16.48 -7.66
C VAL A 15 5.10 15.59 -6.50
N ALA A 16 6.04 15.06 -5.71
CA ALA A 16 5.71 14.19 -4.58
C ALA A 16 4.85 14.90 -3.52
N LEU A 17 5.15 16.17 -3.21
CA LEU A 17 4.38 16.98 -2.26
C LEU A 17 2.99 17.33 -2.82
N THR A 18 2.89 17.71 -4.10
CA THR A 18 1.59 17.97 -4.75
C THR A 18 0.69 16.74 -4.68
N VAL A 19 1.24 15.57 -4.98
CA VAL A 19 0.52 14.29 -4.93
C VAL A 19 0.10 13.95 -3.49
N ARG A 20 0.98 14.18 -2.52
CA ARG A 20 0.66 14.01 -1.10
C ARG A 20 -0.54 14.86 -0.68
N PHE A 21 -0.56 16.13 -1.08
CA PHE A 21 -1.67 17.05 -0.81
C PHE A 21 -2.96 16.61 -1.53
N TYR A 22 -2.85 16.11 -2.76
CA TYR A 22 -3.98 15.61 -3.52
C TYR A 22 -4.64 14.40 -2.84
N PHE A 23 -3.84 13.43 -2.39
CA PHE A 23 -4.34 12.26 -1.65
C PHE A 23 -4.83 12.57 -0.25
N GLU A 24 -4.37 13.67 0.36
CA GLU A 24 -4.86 14.12 1.66
C GLU A 24 -6.28 14.69 1.59
N ARG A 25 -6.67 15.26 0.45
CA ARG A 25 -8.03 15.73 0.21
C ARG A 25 -9.04 14.59 0.01
N LEU A 26 -8.57 13.40 -0.39
CA LEU A 26 -9.36 12.17 -0.34
C LEU A 26 -9.25 11.59 1.08
N TYR A 27 -10.37 11.36 1.76
CA TYR A 27 -10.44 10.70 3.08
C TYR A 27 -9.95 9.23 3.01
N LEU A 28 -8.66 9.01 2.75
CA LEU A 28 -8.01 7.70 2.62
C LEU A 28 -7.21 7.35 3.88
N LEU A 29 -7.23 6.08 4.28
CA LEU A 29 -6.44 5.53 5.39
C LEU A 29 -4.93 5.85 5.24
N LEU A 30 -4.21 6.02 6.37
CA LEU A 30 -2.79 6.39 6.40
C LEU A 30 -1.87 5.45 5.59
N VAL A 31 -2.19 4.15 5.53
CA VAL A 31 -1.32 3.13 4.92
C VAL A 31 -1.30 3.19 3.38
N PRO A 32 -2.46 3.17 2.67
CA PRO A 32 -2.51 3.37 1.21
C PRO A 32 -1.91 4.68 0.72
N ARG A 33 -2.03 5.76 1.53
CA ARG A 33 -1.50 7.08 1.18
C ARG A 33 0.01 7.05 0.98
N VAL A 34 0.75 6.46 1.91
CA VAL A 34 2.22 6.37 1.83
C VAL A 34 2.66 5.53 0.63
N SER A 35 2.02 4.39 0.39
CA SER A 35 2.34 3.52 -0.76
C SER A 35 2.09 4.22 -2.10
N ALA A 36 0.98 4.96 -2.23
CA ALA A 36 0.67 5.70 -3.46
C ALA A 36 1.72 6.78 -3.76
N VAL A 37 2.15 7.53 -2.74
CA VAL A 37 3.21 8.53 -2.90
C VAL A 37 4.52 7.89 -3.38
N LEU A 38 4.93 6.76 -2.79
CA LEU A 38 6.14 6.04 -3.23
C LEU A 38 6.05 5.57 -4.69
N ILE A 39 4.89 5.05 -5.11
CA ILE A 39 4.68 4.61 -6.51
C ILE A 39 4.69 5.80 -7.48
N VAL A 40 4.12 6.95 -7.11
CA VAL A 40 4.15 8.14 -7.97
C VAL A 40 5.57 8.70 -8.10
N VAL A 41 6.37 8.65 -7.02
CA VAL A 41 7.81 8.98 -7.07
C VAL A 41 8.54 8.03 -8.01
N LEU A 42 8.26 6.71 -7.95
CA LEU A 42 8.82 5.71 -8.87
C LEU A 42 8.47 6.04 -10.33
N ILE A 43 7.19 6.30 -10.64
CA ILE A 43 6.75 6.63 -12.00
C ILE A 43 7.44 7.90 -12.50
N THR A 44 7.52 8.94 -11.67
CA THR A 44 8.20 10.20 -12.00
C THR A 44 9.69 9.95 -12.31
N MET A 45 10.35 9.10 -11.53
CA MET A 45 11.72 8.66 -11.79
C MET A 45 11.88 7.91 -13.11
N ILE A 46 10.98 6.97 -13.43
CA ILE A 46 11.00 6.22 -14.69
C ILE A 46 10.82 7.18 -15.87
N ALA A 47 9.86 8.11 -15.79
CA ALA A 47 9.61 9.10 -16.83
C ALA A 47 10.83 10.01 -17.07
N ILE A 48 11.42 10.54 -15.99
CA ILE A 48 12.65 11.35 -16.07
C ILE A 48 13.80 10.51 -16.64
N SER A 49 13.95 9.25 -16.24
CA SER A 49 15.01 8.36 -16.74
C SER A 49 14.89 8.12 -18.25
N LEU A 50 13.68 7.86 -18.75
CA LEU A 50 13.43 7.70 -20.18
C LEU A 50 13.77 8.97 -20.98
N ILE A 51 13.38 10.14 -20.47
CA ILE A 51 13.68 11.44 -21.09
C ILE A 51 15.18 11.74 -21.02
N SER A 52 15.81 11.45 -19.89
CA SER A 52 17.22 11.76 -19.63
C SER A 52 18.18 10.91 -20.46
N THR A 53 17.80 9.66 -20.76
CA THR A 53 18.55 8.76 -21.65
C THR A 53 18.63 9.32 -23.08
N ARG A 54 17.61 10.06 -23.53
CA ARG A 54 17.63 10.74 -24.84
C ARG A 54 18.54 11.98 -24.86
N MET A 55 18.80 12.57 -23.70
CA MET A 55 19.66 13.77 -23.57
C MET A 55 21.10 13.47 -23.15
N ASN A 56 21.51 12.19 -23.09
CA ASN A 56 22.87 11.76 -22.70
C ASN A 56 23.33 12.29 -21.32
N ILE A 57 22.38 12.61 -20.44
CA ILE A 57 22.68 13.08 -19.08
C ILE A 57 22.84 11.84 -18.19
N HIS A 58 23.97 11.74 -17.48
CA HIS A 58 24.22 10.67 -16.51
C HIS A 58 23.28 10.80 -15.29
N ALA A 59 22.02 10.37 -15.44
CA ALA A 59 21.01 10.33 -14.37
C ALA A 59 21.20 9.15 -13.39
N GLY A 60 22.33 8.45 -13.44
CA GLY A 60 22.61 7.25 -12.64
C GLY A 60 22.52 7.49 -11.13
N LEU A 61 22.88 8.69 -10.65
CA LEU A 61 22.74 9.06 -9.23
C LEU A 61 21.28 9.07 -8.76
N SER A 62 20.35 9.52 -9.62
CA SER A 62 18.94 9.60 -9.26
C SER A 62 18.31 8.22 -9.11
N ILE A 63 18.72 7.21 -9.91
CA ILE A 63 18.16 5.85 -9.82
C ILE A 63 18.45 5.21 -8.45
N SER A 64 19.59 5.56 -7.85
CA SER A 64 20.00 5.08 -6.53
C SER A 64 19.27 5.75 -5.36
N LEU A 65 18.65 6.92 -5.57
CA LEU A 65 17.89 7.61 -4.52
C LEU A 65 16.57 6.91 -4.20
N PHE A 66 15.98 6.20 -5.17
CA PHE A 66 14.70 5.54 -4.95
C PHE A 66 14.77 4.42 -3.89
N PRO A 67 15.70 3.44 -3.99
CA PRO A 67 15.90 2.47 -2.92
C PRO A 67 16.23 3.11 -1.57
N LEU A 68 17.00 4.22 -1.57
CA LEU A 68 17.35 4.93 -0.35
C LEU A 68 16.10 5.48 0.37
N VAL A 69 15.18 6.11 -0.35
CA VAL A 69 13.91 6.64 0.22
C VAL A 69 13.03 5.51 0.76
N ILE A 70 12.98 4.36 0.08
CA ILE A 70 12.21 3.21 0.56
C ILE A 70 12.81 2.69 1.86
N ILE A 71 14.13 2.50 1.91
CA ILE A 71 14.81 1.97 3.09
C ILE A 71 14.61 2.90 4.28
N THR A 72 14.80 4.21 4.12
CA THR A 72 14.61 5.16 5.22
C THR A 72 13.18 5.16 5.75
N MET A 73 12.18 5.13 4.86
CA MET A 73 10.77 5.02 5.26
C MET A 73 10.46 3.70 5.98
N VAL A 74 11.03 2.59 5.52
CA VAL A 74 10.87 1.28 6.18
C VAL A 74 11.51 1.30 7.56
N VAL A 75 12.72 1.85 7.70
CA VAL A 75 13.40 1.96 9.00
C VAL A 75 12.59 2.84 9.97
N GLU A 76 12.11 4.00 9.52
CA GLU A 76 11.26 4.89 10.32
C GLU A 76 10.03 4.15 10.85
N ARG A 77 9.31 3.45 9.96
CA ARG A 77 8.12 2.71 10.34
C ARG A 77 8.43 1.52 11.25
N MET A 78 9.54 0.83 11.03
CA MET A 78 9.94 -0.30 11.87
C MET A 78 10.36 0.16 13.27
N SER A 79 10.98 1.34 13.41
CA SER A 79 11.31 1.92 14.71
C SER A 79 10.04 2.20 15.52
N VAL A 80 9.03 2.80 14.90
CA VAL A 80 7.74 3.05 15.57
C VAL A 80 7.07 1.74 16.00
N VAL A 81 7.06 0.71 15.15
CA VAL A 81 6.48 -0.60 15.49
C VAL A 81 7.24 -1.28 16.64
N TRP A 82 8.56 -1.08 16.71
CA TRP A 82 9.41 -1.57 17.79
C TRP A 82 9.03 -0.94 19.13
N ASP A 83 8.80 0.37 19.13
CA ASP A 83 8.39 1.12 20.32
C ASP A 83 6.95 0.79 20.75
N GLU A 84 6.02 0.61 19.81
CA GLU A 84 4.60 0.34 20.09
C GLU A 84 4.31 -1.10 20.53
N THR A 85 4.90 -2.10 19.87
CA THR A 85 4.50 -3.51 20.02
C THR A 85 5.50 -4.33 20.85
N GLY A 86 6.62 -3.71 21.22
CA GLY A 86 7.75 -4.34 21.89
C GLY A 86 8.67 -5.14 20.95
N PRO A 87 9.92 -5.42 21.39
CA PRO A 87 10.99 -5.95 20.54
C PRO A 87 10.68 -7.33 19.96
N LYS A 88 10.06 -8.22 20.73
CA LYS A 88 9.75 -9.59 20.30
C LYS A 88 8.72 -9.63 19.17
N ASN A 89 7.69 -8.79 19.25
CA ASN A 89 6.64 -8.76 18.23
C ASN A 89 7.11 -8.03 16.97
N ALA A 90 7.86 -6.93 17.12
CA ALA A 90 8.46 -6.22 16.00
C ALA A 90 9.42 -7.09 15.20
N PHE A 91 10.27 -7.88 15.87
CA PHE A 91 11.19 -8.79 15.18
C PHE A 91 10.45 -9.88 14.39
N LYS A 92 9.37 -10.44 14.96
CA LYS A 92 8.52 -11.42 14.26
C LYS A 92 7.86 -10.82 13.02
N ASN A 93 7.38 -9.57 13.11
CA ASN A 93 6.79 -8.86 11.98
C ASN A 93 7.83 -8.55 10.89
N ALA A 94 9.03 -8.13 11.28
CA ALA A 94 10.13 -7.88 10.35
C ALA A 94 10.56 -9.16 9.60
N LEU A 95 10.66 -10.28 10.31
CA LEU A 95 10.92 -11.60 9.72
C LEU A 95 9.82 -12.02 8.75
N GLY A 96 8.55 -11.81 9.10
CA GLY A 96 7.42 -12.08 8.20
C GLY A 96 7.49 -11.26 6.91
N SER A 97 7.80 -9.97 7.01
CA SER A 97 8.00 -9.08 5.85
C SER A 97 9.19 -9.55 4.98
N LEU A 98 10.30 -9.93 5.61
CA LEU A 98 11.49 -10.43 4.91
C LEU A 98 11.19 -11.74 4.15
N PHE A 99 10.43 -12.64 4.78
CA PHE A 99 10.03 -13.89 4.15
C PHE A 99 9.13 -13.66 2.93
N VAL A 100 8.14 -12.76 3.05
CA VAL A 100 7.30 -12.35 1.91
C VAL A 100 8.15 -11.67 0.82
N ALA A 101 9.11 -10.82 1.20
CA ALA A 101 10.02 -10.17 0.25
C ALA A 101 10.89 -11.18 -0.51
N ALA A 102 11.39 -12.23 0.15
CA ALA A 102 12.16 -13.30 -0.48
C ALA A 102 11.32 -14.09 -1.50
N ILE A 103 10.05 -14.41 -1.16
CA ILE A 103 9.12 -15.05 -2.09
C ILE A 103 8.83 -14.12 -3.27
N CYS A 104 8.55 -12.84 -3.03
CA CYS A 104 8.35 -11.86 -4.09
C CYS A 104 9.56 -11.75 -5.02
N PHE A 105 10.78 -11.74 -4.47
CA PHE A 105 12.00 -11.74 -5.28
C PHE A 105 12.08 -12.97 -6.18
N TRP A 106 11.78 -14.15 -5.63
CA TRP A 106 11.80 -15.38 -6.41
C TRP A 106 10.74 -15.38 -7.53
N VAL A 107 9.54 -14.89 -7.24
CA VAL A 107 8.46 -14.71 -8.23
C VAL A 107 8.89 -13.73 -9.32
N MET A 108 9.56 -12.64 -8.96
CA MET A 108 10.01 -11.59 -9.89
C MET A 108 11.12 -12.07 -10.83
N GLN A 109 11.87 -13.10 -10.45
CA GLN A 109 12.87 -13.75 -11.29
C GLN A 109 12.25 -14.51 -12.47
N HIS A 110 10.95 -14.80 -12.44
CA HIS A 110 10.27 -15.49 -13.53
C HIS A 110 10.24 -14.62 -14.81
N PRO A 111 10.65 -15.15 -15.98
CA PRO A 111 10.83 -14.36 -17.20
C PRO A 111 9.54 -13.71 -17.69
N LEU A 112 8.39 -14.35 -17.46
CA LEU A 112 7.08 -13.80 -17.85
C LEU A 112 6.78 -12.48 -17.12
N ILE A 113 7.02 -12.43 -15.82
CA ILE A 113 6.75 -11.26 -14.97
C ILE A 113 7.74 -10.15 -15.27
N ARG A 114 9.02 -10.51 -15.43
CA ARG A 114 10.07 -9.58 -15.83
C ARG A 114 9.75 -8.93 -17.18
N HIS A 115 9.31 -9.70 -18.17
CA HIS A 115 9.01 -9.14 -19.48
C HIS A 115 7.86 -8.13 -19.42
N TRP A 116 6.79 -8.44 -18.69
CA TRP A 116 5.63 -7.54 -18.56
C TRP A 116 5.99 -6.20 -17.93
N PHE A 117 6.72 -6.20 -16.82
CA PHE A 117 7.10 -4.97 -16.11
C PHE A 117 8.11 -4.10 -16.88
N PHE A 118 9.00 -4.70 -17.68
CA PHE A 118 10.00 -3.96 -18.45
C PHE A 118 9.48 -3.44 -19.80
N VAL A 119 8.55 -4.16 -20.44
CA VAL A 119 7.98 -3.75 -21.74
C VAL A 119 6.83 -2.75 -21.57
N TYR A 120 6.00 -2.92 -20.54
CA TYR A 120 4.79 -2.12 -20.34
C TYR A 120 4.86 -1.32 -19.04
N PRO A 121 5.48 -0.12 -19.04
CA PRO A 121 5.54 0.72 -17.84
C PRO A 121 4.16 1.16 -17.33
N GLU A 122 3.13 1.11 -18.18
CA GLU A 122 1.71 1.29 -17.84
C GLU A 122 1.18 0.29 -16.78
N THR A 123 1.84 -0.87 -16.61
CA THR A 123 1.52 -1.81 -15.54
C THR A 123 1.70 -1.18 -14.16
N VAL A 124 2.68 -0.30 -13.96
CA VAL A 124 2.89 0.42 -12.70
C VAL A 124 1.71 1.35 -12.39
N LEU A 125 1.11 1.96 -13.43
CA LEU A 125 -0.10 2.77 -13.29
C LEU A 125 -1.31 1.91 -12.87
N THR A 126 -1.41 0.71 -13.42
CA THR A 126 -2.45 -0.27 -13.02
C THR A 126 -2.27 -0.70 -11.57
N VAL A 127 -1.03 -0.98 -11.14
CA VAL A 127 -0.70 -1.30 -9.75
C VAL A 127 -1.07 -0.13 -8.83
N LEU A 128 -0.78 1.12 -9.22
CA LEU A 128 -1.20 2.31 -8.48
C LEU A 128 -2.72 2.33 -8.31
N ALA A 129 -3.49 2.10 -9.37
CA ALA A 129 -4.95 2.04 -9.31
C ALA A 129 -5.44 0.93 -8.37
N CYS A 130 -4.87 -0.26 -8.44
CA CYS A 130 -5.17 -1.36 -7.53
C CYS A 130 -4.88 -1.01 -6.06
N VAL A 131 -3.74 -0.38 -5.78
CA VAL A 131 -3.36 0.05 -4.41
C VAL A 131 -4.35 1.09 -3.87
N LEU A 132 -4.78 2.04 -4.70
CA LEU A 132 -5.80 3.02 -4.32
C LEU A 132 -7.18 2.38 -4.08
N MET A 133 -7.55 1.42 -4.92
CA MET A 133 -8.81 0.68 -4.79
C MET A 133 -8.85 -0.15 -3.50
N LEU A 134 -7.78 -0.91 -3.21
CA LEU A 134 -7.62 -1.65 -1.95
C LEU A 134 -7.62 -0.71 -0.73
N GLY A 135 -6.99 0.45 -0.87
CA GLY A 135 -6.95 1.45 0.20
C GLY A 135 -8.30 2.07 0.57
N ARG A 136 -9.21 2.17 -0.40
CA ARG A 136 -10.58 2.60 -0.18
C ARG A 136 -11.46 1.47 0.39
N TYR A 137 -11.10 0.21 0.16
CA TYR A 137 -11.90 -0.97 0.53
C TYR A 137 -11.69 -1.47 1.97
N SER A 138 -10.69 -0.98 2.71
CA SER A 138 -10.42 -1.45 4.09
C SER A 138 -11.49 -1.05 5.11
N GLY A 139 -12.51 -0.27 4.72
CA GLY A 139 -13.64 0.10 5.57
C GLY A 139 -14.75 -0.96 5.70
N TYR A 140 -14.78 -1.98 4.84
CA TYR A 140 -15.68 -3.12 5.05
C TYR A 140 -14.91 -4.20 5.79
N ARG A 141 -15.23 -4.40 7.07
CA ARG A 141 -14.87 -5.63 7.78
C ARG A 141 -15.46 -6.79 6.98
N LEU A 142 -14.67 -7.39 6.08
CA LEU A 142 -15.02 -8.68 5.48
C LEU A 142 -15.27 -9.73 6.59
N SER A 143 -14.65 -9.53 7.77
CA SER A 143 -14.90 -10.29 8.99
C SER A 143 -16.25 -10.02 9.66
N GLU A 144 -16.93 -8.90 9.39
CA GLU A 144 -18.29 -8.65 9.90
C GLU A 144 -19.35 -9.44 9.13
N ILE A 145 -19.14 -9.70 7.85
CA ILE A 145 -20.05 -10.55 7.05
C ILE A 145 -20.09 -11.99 7.62
N TRP A 146 -18.96 -12.49 8.11
CA TRP A 146 -18.90 -13.80 8.76
C TRP A 146 -19.45 -13.81 10.20
N ARG A 147 -19.28 -12.71 10.96
CA ARG A 147 -19.76 -12.63 12.34
C ARG A 147 -21.27 -12.38 12.43
N PHE A 148 -21.85 -11.55 11.55
CA PHE A 148 -23.29 -11.24 11.57
C PHE A 148 -24.20 -12.36 11.04
N ARG A 149 -23.65 -13.40 10.41
CA ARG A 149 -24.42 -14.61 10.03
C ARG A 149 -24.93 -15.41 11.23
N HIS A 150 -24.36 -15.20 12.42
CA HIS A 150 -24.78 -15.88 13.65
C HIS A 150 -25.94 -15.18 14.37
N LEU A 151 -26.27 -13.93 14.03
CA LEU A 151 -27.33 -13.15 14.68
C LEU A 151 -28.70 -13.25 13.98
N ILE A 152 -28.76 -13.83 12.77
CA ILE A 152 -30.02 -14.04 12.01
C ILE A 152 -30.72 -15.36 12.41
N LYS A 153 -30.12 -16.16 13.29
CA LYS A 153 -30.71 -17.42 13.78
C LYS A 153 -31.16 -17.30 15.24
N GLN A 154 -32.04 -16.34 15.51
CA GLN A 154 -32.92 -16.42 16.67
C GLN A 154 -34.34 -16.67 16.15
N PRO A 155 -34.86 -17.90 16.21
CA PRO A 155 -36.26 -18.15 15.93
C PRO A 155 -37.10 -17.49 17.04
N ASP A 156 -38.10 -16.71 16.62
CA ASP A 156 -39.03 -15.99 17.47
C ASP A 156 -39.77 -16.94 18.42
N PHE A 157 -39.34 -16.99 19.69
CA PHE A 157 -40.13 -17.56 20.78
C PHE A 157 -41.09 -16.48 21.31
N HIS A 158 -42.17 -16.23 20.58
CA HIS A 158 -43.27 -15.36 21.03
C HIS A 158 -44.63 -15.97 20.68
N ASN A 159 -44.88 -17.22 21.08
CA ASN A 159 -46.19 -17.84 20.82
C ASN A 159 -46.69 -18.87 21.85
N ASN A 160 -46.11 -18.96 23.06
CA ASN A 160 -46.52 -20.01 24.03
C ASN A 160 -46.79 -19.54 25.47
N GLU A 161 -47.19 -18.28 25.68
CA GLU A 161 -47.67 -17.84 27.01
C GLU A 161 -49.12 -17.30 27.01
N GLN A 162 -49.72 -17.11 25.83
CA GLN A 162 -51.13 -16.73 25.70
C GLN A 162 -52.08 -17.93 25.63
N ALA A 163 -51.57 -19.16 25.42
CA ALA A 163 -52.40 -20.36 25.36
C ALA A 163 -52.70 -20.98 26.74
N ASP A 164 -51.88 -20.72 27.77
CA ASP A 164 -52.02 -21.40 29.07
C ASP A 164 -52.96 -20.65 30.05
N SER A 165 -53.19 -19.34 29.85
CA SER A 165 -54.13 -18.56 30.66
C SER A 165 -55.59 -18.69 30.22
N ALA A 166 -55.86 -19.30 29.06
CA ALA A 166 -57.22 -19.60 28.60
C ALA A 166 -57.71 -21.00 29.02
N GLN A 167 -56.82 -21.89 29.48
CA GLN A 167 -57.14 -23.30 29.70
C GLN A 167 -57.11 -23.75 31.17
N LYS A 168 -56.83 -22.85 32.12
CA LYS A 168 -57.01 -23.14 33.55
C LYS A 168 -57.82 -22.06 34.26
N LYS A 169 -58.97 -21.77 33.65
CA LYS A 169 -60.20 -21.46 34.37
C LYS A 169 -60.74 -22.73 35.01
#